data_AF-A0A9N7QQ41-F1
#
_entry.id   AF-A0A9N7QQ41-F1
#
_cell.length_a   1.000
_cell.length_b   1.000
_cell.length_c   1.000
_cell.angle_alpha   90.00
_cell.angle_beta   90.00
_cell.angle_gamma   90.00
#
_symmetry.space_group_name_H-M   'P 1'
#
loop_
_entity.id
_entity.type
_entity.pdbx_description
1 polymer ?
#
loop_
_entity_poly.entity_id
_entity_poly.type
_entity_poly.pdbx_seq_one_letter_code
_entity_poly.pdbx_strand_id
1 'polypeptide(L)'
;MVVRPAPMESATYSQSSRLQAAGLSPAITLFEKAAQTVPLPDAPQPVVIADYGVATGHNSLKPMMAAINALRRRIREDRAIMVAHTEVPDNDFTALFRTLADDPDSYLHHDSASFASAVGRSFYTQILPSNTVSLGWSSWAIQWLSRIPAGAPELTDHAQVAYSKDERARAAYAHQAATDWQDFLAFRRRELCPGGRLVVLTMALDEHGHFGYRPMNDALVAALNDQVRDGLLRPEELRRMAIPVVARAEKDLRAPFAPRGWFEGLTIEQLDVFNAEDRFWAAFQSDGDAEAFGAQWAGFARAALFPTLAAALDCGTGDPRATAFIEQLEASVADRLASQPEPMRIPLASLVLAKRA
;
A
#
# COMPACT_ATOMS: atom_id res chain seq x y z
N MET A 1 -15.18 19.62 -4.42
CA MET A 1 -15.18 18.17 -4.65
C MET A 1 -13.99 17.56 -3.89
N VAL A 2 -14.16 16.46 -3.16
CA VAL A 2 -13.03 15.76 -2.50
C VAL A 2 -12.48 14.75 -3.51
N VAL A 3 -11.25 14.97 -3.99
CA VAL A 3 -10.57 14.04 -4.92
C VAL A 3 -9.83 13.00 -4.09
N ARG A 4 -10.07 11.72 -4.37
CA ARG A 4 -9.48 10.56 -3.68
C ARG A 4 -8.66 9.73 -4.68
N PRO A 5 -7.67 8.93 -4.23
CA PRO A 5 -7.04 7.94 -5.09
C PRO A 5 -8.05 6.94 -5.63
N ALA A 6 -7.73 6.36 -6.79
CA ALA A 6 -8.42 5.19 -7.31
C ALA A 6 -7.84 3.91 -6.69
N PRO A 7 -8.64 2.83 -6.52
CA PRO A 7 -8.14 1.50 -6.20
C PRO A 7 -7.15 0.98 -7.26
N MET A 8 -6.44 -0.10 -6.92
CA MET A 8 -5.52 -0.77 -7.83
C MET A 8 -6.24 -1.36 -9.05
N GLU A 9 -5.55 -1.55 -10.18
CA GLU A 9 -6.12 -2.24 -11.35
C GLU A 9 -6.26 -3.74 -11.05
N SER A 10 -7.46 -4.19 -10.66
CA SER A 10 -7.67 -5.58 -10.20
C SER A 10 -7.28 -6.63 -11.24
N ALA A 11 -7.39 -6.31 -12.53
CA ALA A 11 -7.04 -7.19 -13.64
C ALA A 11 -5.55 -7.55 -13.72
N THR A 12 -4.66 -6.68 -13.21
CA THR A 12 -3.20 -6.82 -13.35
C THR A 12 -2.47 -6.83 -12.01
N TYR A 13 -3.10 -6.36 -10.93
CA TYR A 13 -2.42 -6.17 -9.64
C TYR A 13 -1.86 -7.48 -9.06
N SER A 14 -2.56 -8.60 -9.16
CA SER A 14 -2.05 -9.88 -8.66
C SER A 14 -0.78 -10.33 -9.40
N GLN A 15 -0.69 -10.11 -10.72
CA GLN A 15 0.48 -10.48 -11.52
C GLN A 15 1.63 -9.47 -11.38
N SER A 16 1.31 -8.19 -11.17
CA SER A 16 2.27 -7.08 -11.16
C SER A 16 2.74 -6.65 -9.77
N SER A 17 2.33 -7.34 -8.70
CA SER A 17 2.64 -6.94 -7.31
C SER A 17 3.82 -7.69 -6.68
N ARG A 18 4.70 -8.30 -7.49
CA ARG A 18 5.87 -9.07 -7.02
C ARG A 18 6.88 -8.22 -6.25
N LEU A 19 7.04 -6.95 -6.60
CA LEU A 19 7.92 -6.01 -5.89
C LEU A 19 7.40 -5.77 -4.46
N GLN A 20 6.10 -5.55 -4.33
CA GLN A 20 5.43 -5.41 -3.03
C GLN A 20 5.60 -6.70 -2.20
N ALA A 21 5.44 -7.87 -2.83
CA ALA A 21 5.61 -9.19 -2.23
C ALA A 21 7.04 -9.45 -1.70
N ALA A 22 8.06 -8.93 -2.39
CA ALA A 22 9.45 -9.03 -1.93
C ALA A 22 9.72 -8.10 -0.73
N GLY A 23 9.23 -6.86 -0.80
CA GLY A 23 9.45 -5.86 0.25
C GLY A 23 8.77 -6.17 1.59
N LEU A 24 7.72 -7.01 1.60
CA LEU A 24 6.97 -7.36 2.81
C LEU A 24 7.59 -8.48 3.66
N SER A 25 8.62 -9.19 3.14
CA SER A 25 9.17 -10.37 3.82
C SER A 25 9.67 -10.10 5.25
N PRO A 26 10.40 -8.99 5.54
CA PRO A 26 10.82 -8.69 6.91
C PRO A 26 9.62 -8.42 7.86
N ALA A 27 8.58 -7.78 7.36
CA ALA A 27 7.39 -7.47 8.14
C ALA A 27 6.56 -8.73 8.47
N ILE A 28 6.55 -9.75 7.60
CA ILE A 28 5.91 -11.05 7.92
C ILE A 28 6.52 -11.65 9.19
N THR A 29 7.84 -11.62 9.36
CA THR A 29 8.51 -12.15 10.55
C THR A 29 8.08 -11.41 11.82
N LEU A 30 7.93 -10.09 11.75
CA LEU A 30 7.40 -9.28 12.86
C LEU A 30 5.95 -9.67 13.20
N PHE A 31 5.14 -9.92 12.17
CA PHE A 31 3.74 -10.29 12.33
C PHE A 31 3.56 -11.69 12.90
N GLU A 32 4.35 -12.67 12.45
CA GLU A 32 4.38 -14.02 13.05
C GLU A 32 4.79 -13.95 14.53
N LYS A 33 5.83 -13.17 14.85
CA LYS A 33 6.28 -12.99 16.24
C LYS A 33 5.21 -12.36 17.12
N ALA A 34 4.51 -11.33 16.62
CA ALA A 34 3.39 -10.74 17.34
C ALA A 34 2.27 -11.77 17.61
N ALA A 35 1.96 -12.62 16.64
CA ALA A 35 0.94 -13.66 16.75
C ALA A 35 1.24 -14.70 17.85
N GLN A 36 2.49 -14.84 18.28
CA GLN A 36 2.89 -15.75 19.35
C GLN A 36 2.46 -15.27 20.75
N THR A 37 2.26 -13.97 20.96
CA THR A 37 2.09 -13.40 22.31
C THR A 37 0.88 -12.51 22.50
N VAL A 38 0.21 -12.05 21.43
CA VAL A 38 -0.98 -11.20 21.56
C VAL A 38 -2.08 -11.84 22.42
N PRO A 39 -2.83 -11.06 23.22
CA PRO A 39 -4.02 -11.52 23.89
C PRO A 39 -5.10 -11.96 22.89
N LEU A 40 -5.85 -13.00 23.26
CA LEU A 40 -6.91 -13.57 22.43
C LEU A 40 -8.25 -13.40 23.16
N PRO A 41 -9.36 -13.19 22.44
CA PRO A 41 -10.65 -12.90 23.06
C PRO A 41 -11.26 -14.14 23.73
N ASP A 42 -12.20 -13.91 24.65
CA ASP A 42 -12.92 -14.98 25.33
C ASP A 42 -13.83 -15.74 24.35
N ALA A 43 -14.05 -17.03 24.62
CA ALA A 43 -15.01 -17.82 23.84
C ALA A 43 -16.44 -17.25 24.03
N PRO A 44 -17.29 -17.26 22.98
CA PRO A 44 -17.11 -17.88 21.66
C PRO A 44 -16.55 -16.94 20.59
N GLN A 45 -15.92 -15.82 20.95
CA GLN A 45 -15.44 -14.85 19.97
C GLN A 45 -14.26 -15.43 19.15
N PRO A 46 -14.22 -15.21 17.82
CA PRO A 46 -13.09 -15.62 17.00
C PRO A 46 -11.87 -14.75 17.30
N VAL A 47 -10.67 -15.28 17.06
CA VAL A 47 -9.48 -14.41 16.95
C VAL A 47 -9.65 -13.59 15.69
N VAL A 48 -9.63 -12.26 15.79
CA VAL A 48 -9.72 -11.39 14.62
C VAL A 48 -8.31 -10.94 14.20
N ILE A 49 -7.98 -11.22 12.95
CA ILE A 49 -6.85 -10.66 12.23
C ILE A 49 -7.41 -9.63 11.25
N ALA A 50 -6.99 -8.37 11.34
CA ALA A 50 -7.44 -7.32 10.43
C ALA A 50 -6.34 -7.00 9.40
N ASP A 51 -6.71 -6.97 8.12
CA ASP A 51 -5.84 -6.63 7.01
C ASP A 51 -6.30 -5.29 6.39
N TYR A 52 -5.49 -4.24 6.58
CA TYR A 52 -5.81 -2.86 6.19
C TYR A 52 -5.16 -2.48 4.86
N GLY A 53 -5.96 -2.49 3.78
CA GLY A 53 -5.52 -2.24 2.41
C GLY A 53 -5.25 -3.54 1.63
N VAL A 54 -6.28 -4.37 1.48
CA VAL A 54 -6.17 -5.73 0.90
C VAL A 54 -5.97 -5.77 -0.62
N ALA A 55 -6.48 -4.78 -1.36
CA ALA A 55 -6.64 -4.82 -2.82
C ALA A 55 -7.27 -6.16 -3.30
N THR A 56 -6.55 -6.94 -4.11
CA THR A 56 -6.98 -8.26 -4.62
C THR A 56 -6.71 -9.42 -3.65
N GLY A 57 -6.01 -9.18 -2.54
CA GLY A 57 -5.70 -10.20 -1.52
C GLY A 57 -4.48 -11.08 -1.79
N HIS A 58 -3.88 -11.03 -2.98
CA HIS A 58 -2.73 -11.87 -3.34
C HIS A 58 -1.55 -11.74 -2.35
N ASN A 59 -1.19 -10.51 -1.99
CA ASN A 59 -0.10 -10.24 -1.04
C ASN A 59 -0.48 -10.44 0.43
N SER A 60 -1.75 -10.70 0.72
CA SER A 60 -2.22 -10.96 2.08
C SER A 60 -2.12 -12.44 2.46
N LEU A 61 -2.04 -13.36 1.50
CA LEU A 61 -2.06 -14.80 1.77
C LEU A 61 -0.92 -15.23 2.71
N LYS A 62 0.32 -14.84 2.38
CA LYS A 62 1.51 -15.17 3.18
C LYS A 62 1.51 -14.60 4.61
N PRO A 63 1.30 -13.28 4.85
CA PRO A 63 1.26 -12.75 6.22
C PRO A 63 0.11 -13.35 7.04
N MET A 64 -1.07 -13.55 6.45
CA MET A 64 -2.20 -14.15 7.16
C MET A 64 -1.90 -15.59 7.56
N MET A 65 -1.36 -16.40 6.64
CA MET A 65 -1.01 -17.79 6.92
C MET A 65 0.10 -17.91 7.98
N ALA A 66 1.08 -17.01 7.97
CA ALA A 66 2.13 -16.97 9.00
C ALA A 66 1.55 -16.72 10.40
N ALA A 67 0.63 -15.76 10.52
CA ALA A 67 -0.06 -15.48 11.79
C ALA A 67 -0.96 -16.63 12.23
N ILE A 68 -1.74 -17.24 11.31
CA ILE A 68 -2.60 -18.39 11.60
C ILE A 68 -1.77 -19.57 12.11
N ASN A 69 -0.67 -19.91 11.43
CA ASN A 69 0.24 -20.97 11.86
C ASN A 69 0.79 -20.73 13.28
N ALA A 70 1.18 -19.49 13.60
CA ALA A 70 1.64 -19.14 14.94
C ALA A 70 0.52 -19.24 15.98
N LEU A 71 -0.71 -18.85 15.63
CA LEU A 71 -1.87 -18.97 16.51
C LEU A 71 -2.24 -20.44 16.77
N ARG A 72 -2.20 -21.32 15.77
CA ARG A 72 -2.50 -22.76 15.92
C ARG A 72 -1.54 -23.50 16.84
N ARG A 73 -0.31 -22.99 17.03
CA ARG A 73 0.59 -23.49 18.08
C ARG A 73 0.15 -23.16 19.50
N ARG A 74 -0.81 -22.23 19.67
CA ARG A 74 -1.30 -21.72 20.97
C ARG A 74 -2.72 -22.14 21.30
N ILE A 75 -3.54 -22.43 20.28
CA ILE A 75 -4.98 -22.66 20.43
C ILE A 75 -5.41 -23.91 19.67
N ARG A 76 -6.56 -24.48 20.07
CA ARG A 76 -7.12 -25.66 19.41
C ARG A 76 -7.45 -25.39 17.93
N GLU A 77 -7.36 -26.44 17.11
CA GLU A 77 -7.70 -26.42 15.68
C GLU A 77 -9.15 -25.99 15.41
N ASP A 78 -10.09 -26.29 16.31
CA ASP A 78 -11.50 -25.93 16.17
C ASP A 78 -11.83 -24.48 16.58
N ARG A 79 -10.85 -23.73 17.10
CA ARG A 79 -11.08 -22.33 17.47
C ARG A 79 -11.16 -21.45 16.21
N ALA A 80 -12.25 -20.70 16.08
CA ALA A 80 -12.45 -19.82 14.93
C ALA A 80 -11.41 -18.69 14.86
N ILE A 81 -10.84 -18.49 13.67
CA ILE A 81 -10.03 -17.31 13.32
C ILE A 81 -10.76 -16.58 12.19
N MET A 82 -11.05 -15.29 12.37
CA MET A 82 -11.65 -14.44 11.35
C MET A 82 -10.59 -13.49 10.80
N VAL A 83 -10.39 -13.52 9.49
CA VAL A 83 -9.60 -12.53 8.76
C VAL A 83 -10.54 -11.49 8.17
N ALA A 84 -10.42 -10.25 8.64
CA ALA A 84 -11.19 -9.10 8.17
C ALA A 84 -10.33 -8.27 7.21
N HIS A 85 -10.53 -8.49 5.92
CA HIS A 85 -9.88 -7.72 4.87
C HIS A 85 -10.60 -6.39 4.65
N THR A 86 -9.86 -5.29 4.56
CA THR A 86 -10.46 -3.95 4.46
C THR A 86 -9.86 -3.15 3.31
N GLU A 87 -10.69 -2.38 2.65
CA GLU A 87 -10.33 -1.53 1.50
C GLU A 87 -11.38 -0.41 1.34
N VAL A 88 -11.19 0.49 0.37
CA VAL A 88 -12.21 1.47 -0.02
C VAL A 88 -13.42 0.79 -0.69
N PRO A 89 -14.61 1.42 -0.72
CA PRO A 89 -15.83 0.78 -1.20
C PRO A 89 -15.78 0.30 -2.66
N ASP A 90 -15.01 0.99 -3.51
CA ASP A 90 -14.85 0.76 -4.94
C ASP A 90 -13.75 -0.24 -5.28
N ASN A 91 -13.07 -0.83 -4.29
CA ASN A 91 -12.19 -1.96 -4.52
C ASN A 91 -12.95 -3.17 -5.11
N ASP A 92 -12.27 -3.94 -5.96
CA ASP A 92 -12.83 -5.17 -6.52
C ASP A 92 -12.79 -6.32 -5.49
N PHE A 93 -13.78 -6.32 -4.59
CA PHE A 93 -13.95 -7.41 -3.63
C PHE A 93 -14.31 -8.75 -4.28
N THR A 94 -14.78 -8.76 -5.54
CA THR A 94 -15.00 -10.02 -6.27
C THR A 94 -13.66 -10.66 -6.58
N ALA A 95 -12.66 -9.89 -7.03
CA ALA A 95 -11.30 -10.37 -7.22
C ALA A 95 -10.66 -10.88 -5.91
N LEU A 96 -10.91 -10.20 -4.78
CA LEU A 96 -10.51 -10.69 -3.46
C LEU A 96 -11.09 -12.07 -3.16
N PHE A 97 -12.42 -12.23 -3.26
CA PHE A 97 -13.05 -13.50 -2.92
C PHE A 97 -12.69 -14.63 -3.89
N ARG A 98 -12.44 -14.33 -5.17
CA ARG A 98 -11.86 -15.30 -6.12
C ARG A 98 -10.46 -15.71 -5.70
N THR A 99 -9.59 -14.78 -5.34
CA THR A 99 -8.25 -15.10 -4.84
C THR A 99 -8.32 -16.01 -3.62
N LEU A 100 -9.20 -15.72 -2.66
CA LEU A 100 -9.38 -16.55 -1.46
C LEU A 100 -9.97 -17.94 -1.74
N ALA A 101 -10.80 -18.09 -2.79
CA ALA A 101 -11.44 -19.35 -3.15
C ALA A 101 -10.63 -20.20 -4.12
N ASP A 102 -9.83 -19.58 -4.99
CA ASP A 102 -9.20 -20.23 -6.14
C ASP A 102 -7.68 -20.38 -5.96
N ASP A 103 -7.02 -19.48 -5.21
CA ASP A 103 -5.56 -19.53 -5.02
C ASP A 103 -5.17 -20.69 -4.07
N PRO A 104 -4.31 -21.64 -4.49
CA PRO A 104 -3.85 -22.73 -3.63
C PRO A 104 -3.14 -22.27 -2.36
N ASP A 105 -2.57 -21.06 -2.33
CA ASP A 105 -1.89 -20.50 -1.15
C ASP A 105 -2.88 -19.85 -0.16
N SER A 106 -4.17 -19.81 -0.48
CA SER A 106 -5.20 -19.25 0.39
C SER A 106 -5.27 -19.96 1.73
N TYR A 107 -5.27 -19.20 2.82
CA TYR A 107 -5.38 -19.74 4.18
C TYR A 107 -6.68 -20.54 4.39
N LEU A 108 -7.74 -20.30 3.60
CA LEU A 108 -8.98 -21.08 3.63
C LEU A 108 -8.79 -22.53 3.15
N HIS A 109 -7.75 -22.80 2.35
CA HIS A 109 -7.38 -24.15 1.91
C HIS A 109 -6.46 -24.88 2.89
N HIS A 110 -5.82 -24.15 3.80
CA HIS A 110 -4.83 -24.70 4.74
C HIS A 110 -5.32 -24.75 6.19
N ASP A 111 -6.40 -24.05 6.53
CA ASP A 111 -6.96 -24.00 7.88
C ASP A 111 -8.50 -24.03 7.84
N SER A 112 -9.09 -25.17 8.22
CA SER A 112 -10.54 -25.42 8.12
C SER A 112 -11.41 -24.63 9.10
N ALA A 113 -10.81 -23.94 10.07
CA ALA A 113 -11.50 -23.10 11.06
C ALA A 113 -11.09 -21.63 10.93
N SER A 114 -10.54 -21.27 9.78
CA SER A 114 -10.31 -19.89 9.35
C SER A 114 -11.47 -19.41 8.48
N PHE A 115 -11.81 -18.13 8.62
CA PHE A 115 -12.93 -17.50 7.94
C PHE A 115 -12.47 -16.18 7.35
N ALA A 116 -13.09 -15.79 6.24
CA ALA A 116 -12.82 -14.52 5.57
C ALA A 116 -14.03 -13.58 5.64
N SER A 117 -13.75 -12.27 5.71
CA SER A 117 -14.74 -11.20 5.54
C SER A 117 -14.11 -9.99 4.85
N ALA A 118 -14.95 -9.12 4.29
CA ALA A 118 -14.52 -7.90 3.64
C ALA A 118 -15.22 -6.67 4.23
N VAL A 119 -14.50 -5.55 4.35
CA VAL A 119 -15.01 -4.26 4.81
C VAL A 119 -14.63 -3.17 3.82
N GLY A 120 -15.59 -2.76 2.98
CA GLY A 120 -15.45 -1.67 2.00
C GLY A 120 -15.68 -0.30 2.62
N ARG A 121 -14.82 0.11 3.55
CA ARG A 121 -14.87 1.42 4.22
C ARG A 121 -13.45 1.93 4.44
N SER A 122 -13.20 3.21 4.17
CA SER A 122 -11.89 3.81 4.38
C SER A 122 -11.39 3.61 5.81
N PHE A 123 -10.18 3.08 5.93
CA PHE A 123 -9.50 2.86 7.20
C PHE A 123 -9.03 4.16 7.89
N TYR A 124 -9.21 5.33 7.26
CA TYR A 124 -9.11 6.62 7.95
C TYR A 124 -10.32 6.93 8.84
N THR A 125 -11.18 5.94 9.10
CA THR A 125 -12.25 5.96 10.11
C THR A 125 -12.22 4.67 10.93
N GLN A 126 -12.99 4.59 12.02
CA GLN A 126 -13.21 3.31 12.70
C GLN A 126 -14.13 2.42 11.88
N ILE A 127 -13.65 1.23 11.53
CA ILE A 127 -14.32 0.30 10.62
C ILE A 127 -14.61 -1.06 11.26
N LEU A 128 -13.92 -1.41 12.35
CA LEU A 128 -14.18 -2.60 13.14
C LEU A 128 -14.67 -2.25 14.57
N PRO A 129 -15.40 -3.16 15.25
CA PRO A 129 -15.78 -2.96 16.64
C PRO A 129 -14.58 -2.73 17.56
N SER A 130 -14.79 -1.98 18.64
CA SER A 130 -13.70 -1.68 19.57
C SER A 130 -13.24 -2.93 20.33
N ASN A 131 -11.93 -3.06 20.54
CA ASN A 131 -11.28 -4.12 21.32
C ASN A 131 -11.46 -5.55 20.80
N THR A 132 -11.72 -5.74 19.51
CA THR A 132 -11.92 -7.08 18.92
C THR A 132 -10.71 -7.60 18.15
N VAL A 133 -9.83 -6.72 17.65
CA VAL A 133 -8.71 -7.11 16.78
C VAL A 133 -7.51 -7.53 17.64
N SER A 134 -7.08 -8.79 17.55
CA SER A 134 -5.85 -9.25 18.22
C SER A 134 -4.60 -8.84 17.45
N LEU A 135 -4.66 -8.96 16.11
CA LEU A 135 -3.56 -8.70 15.19
C LEU A 135 -4.03 -7.82 14.05
N GLY A 136 -3.32 -6.72 13.80
CA GLY A 136 -3.50 -5.88 12.62
C GLY A 136 -2.31 -6.00 11.67
N TRP A 137 -2.57 -6.01 10.37
CA TRP A 137 -1.59 -5.96 9.29
C TRP A 137 -1.96 -4.84 8.33
N SER A 138 -0.98 -4.07 7.87
CA SER A 138 -1.17 -3.13 6.77
C SER A 138 0.13 -3.03 6.00
N SER A 139 0.10 -3.36 4.70
CA SER A 139 1.29 -3.27 3.84
C SER A 139 0.96 -2.51 2.58
N TRP A 140 1.77 -1.50 2.23
CA TRP A 140 1.61 -0.71 1.01
C TRP A 140 0.24 -0.01 0.90
N ALA A 141 -0.36 0.39 2.02
CA ALA A 141 -1.65 1.06 2.05
C ALA A 141 -1.59 2.50 2.60
N ILE A 142 -0.96 2.71 3.76
CA ILE A 142 -1.07 3.99 4.49
C ILE A 142 -0.32 5.17 3.85
N GLN A 143 0.49 4.94 2.81
CA GLN A 143 1.10 6.02 2.02
C GLN A 143 0.08 6.75 1.15
N TRP A 144 -1.05 6.10 0.82
CA TRP A 144 -2.14 6.69 0.06
C TRP A 144 -2.90 7.68 0.94
N LEU A 145 -2.89 8.95 0.57
CA LEU A 145 -3.63 9.98 1.30
C LEU A 145 -5.14 9.73 1.21
N SER A 146 -5.86 10.16 2.24
CA SER A 146 -7.32 10.14 2.27
C SER A 146 -7.95 10.99 1.17
N ARG A 147 -7.20 11.97 0.64
CA ARG A 147 -7.59 12.91 -0.42
C ARG A 147 -6.40 13.69 -0.95
N ILE A 148 -6.56 14.29 -2.14
CA ILE A 148 -5.77 15.45 -2.54
C ILE A 148 -6.07 16.59 -1.55
N PRO A 149 -5.05 17.26 -0.97
CA PRO A 149 -5.27 18.28 0.05
C PRO A 149 -6.11 19.45 -0.49
N ALA A 150 -7.04 19.94 0.32
CA ALA A 150 -7.92 21.03 -0.10
C ALA A 150 -7.11 22.32 -0.34
N GLY A 151 -7.24 22.89 -1.54
CA GLY A 151 -6.53 24.13 -1.89
C GLY A 151 -5.04 23.94 -2.15
N ALA A 152 -4.55 22.70 -2.25
CA ALA A 152 -3.20 22.46 -2.77
C ALA A 152 -3.09 23.00 -4.21
N PRO A 153 -1.96 23.64 -4.57
CA PRO A 153 -1.65 23.93 -5.97
C PRO A 153 -1.67 22.66 -6.83
N GLU A 154 -2.00 22.80 -8.10
CA GLU A 154 -1.78 21.74 -9.10
C GLU A 154 -0.29 21.42 -9.18
N LEU A 155 0.05 20.14 -9.30
CA LEU A 155 1.44 19.71 -9.46
C LEU A 155 1.85 19.89 -10.93
N THR A 156 2.22 21.12 -11.28
CA THR A 156 2.46 21.51 -12.69
C THR A 156 3.71 20.89 -13.32
N ASP A 157 4.61 20.32 -12.52
CA ASP A 157 5.92 19.80 -12.95
C ASP A 157 6.06 18.29 -12.81
N HIS A 158 5.32 17.65 -11.89
CA HIS A 158 5.43 16.23 -11.57
C HIS A 158 4.09 15.64 -11.14
N ALA A 159 3.87 14.34 -11.37
CA ALA A 159 2.71 13.66 -10.81
C ALA A 159 2.90 13.29 -9.32
N GLN A 160 4.16 13.21 -8.84
CA GLN A 160 4.49 12.85 -7.46
C GLN A 160 5.03 14.05 -6.68
N VAL A 161 4.40 14.37 -5.54
CA VAL A 161 4.67 15.61 -4.78
C VAL A 161 6.11 15.71 -4.23
N ALA A 162 6.77 14.57 -3.97
CA ALA A 162 8.14 14.54 -3.49
C ALA A 162 9.15 15.13 -4.50
N TYR A 163 8.81 15.15 -5.79
CA TYR A 163 9.62 15.73 -6.86
C TYR A 163 9.20 17.14 -7.24
N SER A 164 8.08 17.64 -6.73
CA SER A 164 7.59 18.97 -7.06
C SER A 164 8.46 20.06 -6.45
N LYS A 165 8.67 21.14 -7.19
CA LYS A 165 9.35 22.35 -6.69
C LYS A 165 8.43 23.29 -5.92
N ASP A 166 7.11 23.03 -5.89
CA ASP A 166 6.16 23.87 -5.17
C ASP A 166 6.14 23.54 -3.67
N GLU A 167 6.75 24.43 -2.87
CA GLU A 167 6.80 24.31 -1.41
C GLU A 167 5.40 24.34 -0.76
N ARG A 168 4.42 25.05 -1.35
CA ARG A 168 3.05 25.09 -0.82
C ARG A 168 2.35 23.76 -1.06
N ALA A 169 2.55 23.15 -2.23
CA ALA A 169 2.03 21.82 -2.50
C ALA A 169 2.67 20.78 -1.56
N ARG A 170 4.00 20.78 -1.42
CA ARG A 170 4.72 19.89 -0.50
C ARG A 170 4.23 20.02 0.95
N ALA A 171 4.05 21.25 1.43
CA ALA A 171 3.52 21.50 2.77
C ALA A 171 2.08 20.99 2.94
N ALA A 172 1.22 21.19 1.94
CA ALA A 172 -0.18 20.74 1.98
C ALA A 172 -0.28 19.20 2.02
N TYR A 173 0.51 18.50 1.21
CA TYR A 173 0.56 17.04 1.20
C TYR A 173 1.17 16.47 2.49
N ALA A 174 2.22 17.08 3.01
CA ALA A 174 2.82 16.69 4.29
C ALA A 174 1.82 16.85 5.46
N HIS A 175 1.06 17.95 5.48
CA HIS A 175 0.02 18.17 6.48
C HIS A 175 -1.08 17.11 6.40
N GLN A 176 -1.58 16.83 5.19
CA GLN A 176 -2.59 15.79 4.98
C GLN A 176 -2.07 14.42 5.43
N ALA A 177 -0.84 14.06 5.09
CA ALA A 177 -0.21 12.80 5.50
C ALA A 177 -0.06 12.68 7.03
N ALA A 178 0.20 13.79 7.73
CA ALA A 178 0.31 13.83 9.18
C ALA A 178 -1.05 13.61 9.86
N THR A 179 -2.10 14.27 9.37
CA THR A 179 -3.47 14.07 9.86
C THR A 179 -3.97 12.66 9.59
N ASP A 180 -3.78 12.16 8.36
CA ASP A 180 -4.17 10.80 7.96
C ASP A 180 -3.48 9.73 8.84
N TRP A 181 -2.22 9.96 9.22
CA TRP A 181 -1.49 9.06 10.11
C TRP A 181 -2.06 9.06 11.53
N GLN A 182 -2.41 10.24 12.06
CA GLN A 182 -3.06 10.37 13.37
C GLN A 182 -4.43 9.70 13.37
N ASP A 183 -5.23 9.91 12.32
CA ASP A 183 -6.55 9.30 12.17
C ASP A 183 -6.45 7.78 12.12
N PHE A 184 -5.55 7.24 11.29
CA PHE A 184 -5.29 5.82 11.25
C PHE A 184 -4.95 5.26 12.64
N LEU A 185 -3.95 5.82 13.32
CA LEU A 185 -3.55 5.38 14.66
C LEU A 185 -4.70 5.45 15.68
N ALA A 186 -5.45 6.55 15.69
CA ALA A 186 -6.54 6.78 16.63
C ALA A 186 -7.64 5.71 16.48
N PHE A 187 -7.97 5.33 15.25
CA PHE A 187 -9.00 4.31 15.00
C PHE A 187 -8.48 2.89 15.20
N ARG A 188 -7.25 2.58 14.77
CA ARG A 188 -6.64 1.25 15.00
C ARG A 188 -6.50 0.96 16.49
N ARG A 189 -6.16 1.96 17.29
CA ARG A 189 -6.14 1.85 18.76
C ARG A 189 -7.49 1.42 19.32
N ARG A 190 -8.59 1.92 18.78
CA ARG A 190 -9.93 1.61 19.29
C ARG A 190 -10.29 0.17 18.96
N GLU A 191 -9.94 -0.28 17.76
CA GLU A 191 -10.21 -1.63 17.23
C GLU A 191 -9.38 -2.73 17.91
N LEU A 192 -8.08 -2.50 18.14
CA LEU A 192 -7.18 -3.48 18.76
C LEU A 192 -7.65 -3.87 20.17
N CYS A 193 -7.51 -5.12 20.58
CA CYS A 193 -7.67 -5.52 21.99
C CYS A 193 -6.55 -4.90 22.85
N PRO A 194 -6.75 -4.68 24.16
CA PRO A 194 -5.64 -4.35 25.06
C PRO A 194 -4.50 -5.36 24.92
N GLY A 195 -3.27 -4.88 24.75
CA GLY A 195 -2.11 -5.73 24.43
C GLY A 195 -2.03 -6.24 22.99
N GLY A 196 -2.99 -5.90 22.11
CA GLY A 196 -2.97 -6.23 20.69
C GLY A 196 -1.79 -5.59 19.94
N ARG A 197 -1.46 -6.13 18.78
CA ARG A 197 -0.35 -5.68 17.93
C ARG A 197 -0.82 -5.34 16.53
N LEU A 198 -0.22 -4.30 15.95
CA LEU A 198 -0.42 -3.92 14.55
C LEU A 198 0.95 -3.79 13.87
N VAL A 199 1.16 -4.55 12.80
CA VAL A 199 2.34 -4.45 11.96
C VAL A 199 2.00 -3.62 10.73
N VAL A 200 2.82 -2.61 10.44
CA VAL A 200 2.67 -1.69 9.31
C VAL A 200 3.92 -1.75 8.45
N LEU A 201 3.75 -1.86 7.14
CA LEU A 201 4.79 -1.67 6.13
C LEU A 201 4.33 -0.57 5.16
N THR A 202 5.11 0.50 5.02
CA THR A 202 4.76 1.65 4.17
C THR A 202 5.97 2.15 3.39
N MET A 203 5.72 2.92 2.33
CA MET A 203 6.75 3.73 1.67
C MET A 203 7.35 4.74 2.66
N ALA A 204 8.67 4.88 2.64
CA ALA A 204 9.42 5.77 3.50
C ALA A 204 10.30 6.73 2.69
N LEU A 205 10.81 7.75 3.36
CA LEU A 205 11.95 8.51 2.87
C LEU A 205 13.23 7.82 3.35
N ASP A 206 14.26 7.79 2.50
CA ASP A 206 15.56 7.22 2.86
C ASP A 206 16.33 8.11 3.85
N GLU A 207 17.54 7.69 4.23
CA GLU A 207 18.42 8.39 5.17
C GLU A 207 18.82 9.82 4.71
N HIS A 208 18.60 10.14 3.43
CA HIS A 208 18.86 11.45 2.82
C HIS A 208 17.57 12.24 2.55
N GLY A 209 16.41 11.70 2.92
CA GLY A 209 15.11 12.31 2.68
C GLY A 209 14.60 12.12 1.25
N HIS A 210 15.14 11.17 0.49
CA HIS A 210 14.69 10.89 -0.87
C HIS A 210 13.55 9.86 -0.92
N PHE A 211 12.67 10.02 -1.91
CA PHE A 211 11.52 9.16 -2.15
C PHE A 211 11.87 7.80 -2.79
N GLY A 212 12.98 7.69 -3.51
CA GLY A 212 13.33 6.52 -4.32
C GLY A 212 12.62 6.48 -5.68
N TYR A 213 12.74 5.39 -6.44
CA TYR A 213 12.11 5.21 -7.77
C TYR A 213 12.43 6.29 -8.83
N ARG A 214 13.56 6.99 -8.69
CA ARG A 214 13.87 8.14 -9.55
C ARG A 214 13.84 7.83 -11.05
N PRO A 215 14.48 6.76 -11.57
CA PRO A 215 14.43 6.47 -13.00
C PRO A 215 13.00 6.20 -13.50
N MET A 216 12.17 5.51 -12.71
CA MET A 216 10.75 5.33 -13.02
C MET A 216 9.97 6.64 -13.03
N ASN A 217 10.18 7.52 -12.04
CA ASN A 217 9.54 8.83 -12.00
C ASN A 217 9.89 9.65 -13.26
N ASP A 218 11.17 9.67 -13.62
CA ASP A 218 11.65 10.42 -14.78
C ASP A 218 11.08 9.84 -16.08
N ALA A 219 11.01 8.51 -16.20
CA ALA A 219 10.37 7.83 -17.33
C ALA A 219 8.87 8.11 -17.42
N LEU A 220 8.15 8.09 -16.30
CA LEU A 220 6.71 8.39 -16.23
C LEU A 220 6.40 9.82 -16.67
N VAL A 221 7.14 10.80 -16.13
CA VAL A 221 6.96 12.21 -16.50
C VAL A 221 7.30 12.44 -17.98
N ALA A 222 8.37 11.83 -18.49
CA ALA A 222 8.72 11.92 -19.89
C ALA A 222 7.63 11.32 -20.80
N ALA A 223 7.10 10.14 -20.46
CA ALA A 223 6.04 9.47 -21.21
C ALA A 223 4.72 10.25 -21.22
N LEU A 224 4.32 10.85 -20.09
CA LEU A 224 3.15 11.72 -20.04
C LEU A 224 3.32 12.96 -20.93
N ASN A 225 4.51 13.56 -20.94
CA ASN A 225 4.81 14.69 -21.82
C ASN A 225 4.84 14.30 -23.30
N ASP A 226 5.29 13.10 -23.65
CA ASP A 226 5.21 12.58 -25.01
C ASP A 226 3.74 12.45 -25.46
N GLN A 227 2.88 11.87 -24.63
CA GLN A 227 1.45 11.76 -24.96
C GLN A 227 0.77 13.12 -25.14
N VAL A 228 1.18 14.17 -24.42
CA VAL A 228 0.71 15.54 -24.67
C VAL A 228 1.23 16.06 -26.01
N ARG A 229 2.51 15.87 -26.29
CA ARG A 229 3.14 16.31 -27.55
C ARG A 229 2.49 15.66 -28.77
N ASP A 230 2.13 14.39 -28.64
CA ASP A 230 1.56 13.56 -29.70
C ASP A 230 0.02 13.70 -29.78
N GLY A 231 -0.58 14.53 -28.93
CA GLY A 231 -2.02 14.84 -28.97
C GLY A 231 -2.94 13.76 -28.40
N LEU A 232 -2.40 12.79 -27.66
CA LEU A 232 -3.15 11.72 -27.01
C LEU A 232 -3.71 12.15 -25.64
N LEU A 233 -3.00 13.05 -24.96
CA LEU A 233 -3.36 13.62 -23.66
C LEU A 233 -3.51 15.14 -23.77
N ARG A 234 -4.57 15.72 -23.18
CA ARG A 234 -4.73 17.17 -23.17
C ARG A 234 -3.80 17.81 -22.11
N PRO A 235 -3.24 19.00 -22.37
CA PRO A 235 -2.45 19.72 -21.36
C PRO A 235 -3.20 19.94 -20.04
N GLU A 236 -4.52 20.17 -20.10
CA GLU A 236 -5.38 20.37 -18.93
C GLU A 236 -5.62 19.08 -18.14
N GLU A 237 -5.62 17.93 -18.80
CA GLU A 237 -5.72 16.62 -18.13
C GLU A 237 -4.42 16.30 -17.41
N LEU A 238 -3.26 16.56 -18.05
CA LEU A 238 -1.95 16.37 -17.42
C LEU A 238 -1.78 17.24 -16.16
N ARG A 239 -2.15 18.53 -16.20
CA ARG A 239 -2.07 19.41 -15.02
C ARG A 239 -2.92 18.94 -13.84
N ARG A 240 -4.00 18.20 -14.12
CA ARG A 240 -4.94 17.66 -13.13
C ARG A 240 -4.45 16.34 -12.53
N MET A 241 -3.51 15.65 -13.17
CA MET A 241 -2.93 14.40 -12.68
C MET A 241 -2.05 14.67 -11.46
N ALA A 242 -2.39 14.01 -10.35
CA ALA A 242 -1.56 13.97 -9.16
C ALA A 242 -1.75 12.63 -8.46
N ILE A 243 -0.64 12.03 -8.02
CA ILE A 243 -0.65 10.79 -7.26
C ILE A 243 -0.67 11.17 -5.78
N PRO A 244 -1.76 10.90 -5.03
CA PRO A 244 -1.89 11.26 -3.62
C PRO A 244 -1.12 10.26 -2.74
N VAL A 245 0.18 10.12 -2.98
CA VAL A 245 1.08 9.24 -2.21
C VAL A 245 2.14 10.07 -1.52
N VAL A 246 2.26 9.90 -0.20
CA VAL A 246 3.31 10.51 0.60
C VAL A 246 4.09 9.43 1.33
N ALA A 247 5.38 9.33 1.00
CA ALA A 247 6.33 8.57 1.80
C ALA A 247 6.72 9.38 3.04
N ARG A 248 6.84 8.71 4.18
CA ARG A 248 7.09 9.34 5.48
C ARG A 248 8.51 9.08 5.96
N ALA A 249 9.18 10.08 6.52
CA ALA A 249 10.43 9.85 7.24
C ALA A 249 10.15 9.21 8.60
N GLU A 250 11.19 8.64 9.24
CA GLU A 250 11.10 8.15 10.62
C GLU A 250 10.55 9.21 11.58
N LYS A 251 10.98 10.47 11.43
CA LYS A 251 10.48 11.61 12.20
C LYS A 251 8.96 11.75 12.12
N ASP A 252 8.40 11.61 10.91
CA ASP A 252 6.98 11.79 10.67
C ASP A 252 6.17 10.63 11.26
N LEU A 253 6.68 9.41 11.14
CA LEU A 253 6.10 8.21 11.74
C LEU A 253 6.06 8.29 13.27
N ARG A 254 7.12 8.82 13.88
CA ARG A 254 7.22 9.03 15.34
C ARG A 254 6.46 10.26 15.84
N ALA A 255 6.09 11.19 14.98
CA ALA A 255 5.56 12.50 15.38
C ALA A 255 4.35 12.41 16.34
N PRO A 256 3.34 11.53 16.15
CA PRO A 256 2.22 11.43 17.09
C PRO A 256 2.62 10.93 18.48
N PHE A 257 3.70 10.16 18.60
CA PHE A 257 4.15 9.54 19.85
C PHE A 257 5.09 10.44 20.65
N ALA A 258 5.72 11.43 20.01
CA ALA A 258 6.67 12.32 20.65
C ALA A 258 5.98 13.29 21.63
N PRO A 259 6.65 13.70 22.72
CA PRO A 259 7.93 13.20 23.23
C PRO A 259 7.78 11.98 24.17
N ARG A 260 6.54 11.61 24.55
CA ARG A 260 6.27 10.66 25.66
C ARG A 260 6.28 9.18 25.24
N GLY A 261 6.36 8.88 23.95
CA GLY A 261 6.34 7.53 23.39
C GLY A 261 4.94 6.93 23.24
N TRP A 262 3.87 7.69 23.47
CA TRP A 262 2.48 7.19 23.41
C TRP A 262 1.57 8.15 22.65
N PHE A 263 0.72 7.59 21.79
CA PHE A 263 -0.37 8.30 21.12
C PHE A 263 -1.67 7.51 21.31
N GLU A 264 -2.66 8.11 21.99
CA GLU A 264 -3.97 7.48 22.22
C GLU A 264 -3.93 6.09 22.90
N GLY A 265 -2.81 5.68 23.52
CA GLY A 265 -2.65 4.33 24.09
C GLY A 265 -2.02 3.30 23.15
N LEU A 266 -1.51 3.73 22.00
CA LEU A 266 -0.54 3.01 21.18
C LEU A 266 0.88 3.50 21.45
N THR A 267 1.85 2.61 21.26
CA THR A 267 3.29 2.92 21.25
C THR A 267 3.98 2.18 20.10
N ILE A 268 5.12 2.70 19.64
CA ILE A 268 5.99 2.01 18.67
C ILE A 268 6.89 1.07 19.48
N GLU A 269 6.70 -0.24 19.33
CA GLU A 269 7.58 -1.27 19.91
C GLU A 269 8.85 -1.45 19.08
N GLN A 270 8.71 -1.41 17.75
CA GLN A 270 9.81 -1.53 16.81
C GLN A 270 9.53 -0.64 15.58
N LEU A 271 10.58 0.00 15.05
CA LEU A 271 10.56 0.74 13.79
C LEU A 271 11.90 0.53 13.10
N ASP A 272 11.86 0.08 11.85
CA ASP A 272 13.02 -0.03 10.98
C ASP A 272 12.73 0.70 9.67
N VAL A 273 13.72 1.45 9.17
CA VAL A 273 13.71 2.06 7.83
C VAL A 273 14.80 1.40 7.01
N PHE A 274 14.45 0.91 5.81
CA PHE A 274 15.37 0.15 4.97
C PHE A 274 15.02 0.34 3.49
N ASN A 275 15.99 0.08 2.61
CA ASN A 275 15.72 -0.05 1.18
C ASN A 275 15.44 -1.53 0.87
N ALA A 276 14.32 -1.83 0.21
CA ALA A 276 14.07 -3.17 -0.29
C ALA A 276 15.07 -3.51 -1.40
N GLU A 277 15.32 -4.80 -1.56
CA GLU A 277 16.09 -5.32 -2.69
C GLU A 277 15.35 -5.05 -4.00
N ASP A 278 16.04 -4.41 -4.94
CA ASP A 278 15.56 -4.23 -6.30
C ASP A 278 15.71 -5.55 -7.08
N ARG A 279 14.68 -6.40 -7.00
CA ARG A 279 14.68 -7.71 -7.66
C ARG A 279 14.65 -7.63 -9.17
N PHE A 280 14.09 -6.55 -9.73
CA PHE A 280 14.06 -6.38 -11.18
C PHE A 280 15.46 -6.06 -11.68
N TRP A 281 16.18 -5.18 -10.99
CA TRP A 281 17.60 -4.95 -11.25
C TRP A 281 18.45 -6.20 -11.04
N ALA A 282 18.25 -6.95 -9.94
CA ALA A 282 18.99 -8.18 -9.69
C ALA A 282 18.77 -9.25 -10.78
N ALA A 283 17.54 -9.38 -11.29
CA ALA A 283 17.23 -10.27 -12.41
C ALA A 283 17.96 -9.81 -13.68
N PHE A 284 17.86 -8.52 -14.03
CA PHE A 284 18.57 -7.94 -15.17
C PHE A 284 20.09 -8.14 -15.09
N GLN A 285 20.70 -8.00 -13.92
CA GLN A 285 22.13 -8.27 -13.74
C GLN A 285 22.50 -9.74 -14.00
N SER A 286 21.55 -10.66 -13.83
CA SER A 286 21.75 -12.08 -14.03
C SER A 286 21.52 -12.53 -15.48
N ASP A 287 20.48 -12.01 -16.16
CA ASP A 287 20.07 -12.47 -17.49
C ASP A 287 20.33 -11.47 -18.63
N GLY A 288 20.54 -10.18 -18.31
CA GLY A 288 20.74 -9.11 -19.28
C GLY A 288 19.48 -8.72 -20.05
N ASP A 289 18.29 -9.17 -19.64
CA ASP A 289 17.03 -8.94 -20.36
C ASP A 289 16.45 -7.56 -20.02
N ALA A 290 16.83 -6.56 -20.83
CA ALA A 290 16.39 -5.18 -20.65
C ALA A 290 14.89 -4.99 -20.92
N GLU A 291 14.31 -5.76 -21.84
CA GLU A 291 12.87 -5.72 -22.16
C GLU A 291 12.06 -6.22 -20.96
N ALA A 292 12.47 -7.35 -20.36
CA ALA A 292 11.85 -7.86 -19.14
C ALA A 292 12.03 -6.91 -17.95
N PHE A 293 13.17 -6.22 -17.83
CA PHE A 293 13.37 -5.18 -16.82
C PHE A 293 12.38 -4.03 -16.97
N GLY A 294 12.27 -3.46 -18.18
CA GLY A 294 11.36 -2.37 -18.49
C GLY A 294 9.90 -2.76 -18.26
N ALA A 295 9.48 -3.93 -18.75
CA ALA A 295 8.14 -4.45 -18.61
C ALA A 295 7.74 -4.70 -17.14
N GLN A 296 8.64 -5.24 -16.32
CA GLN A 296 8.35 -5.47 -14.89
C GLN A 296 8.11 -4.17 -14.13
N TRP A 297 8.95 -3.15 -14.37
CA TRP A 297 8.76 -1.84 -13.74
C TRP A 297 7.52 -1.11 -14.24
N ALA A 298 7.25 -1.15 -15.54
CA ALA A 298 6.07 -0.53 -16.13
C ALA A 298 4.78 -1.21 -15.66
N GLY A 299 4.75 -2.54 -15.60
CA GLY A 299 3.60 -3.30 -15.09
C GLY A 299 3.32 -3.02 -13.60
N PHE A 300 4.37 -2.86 -12.78
CA PHE A 300 4.22 -2.39 -11.40
C PHE A 300 3.60 -0.99 -11.32
N ALA A 301 4.12 -0.03 -12.12
CA ALA A 301 3.61 1.33 -12.15
C ALA A 301 2.16 1.39 -12.65
N ARG A 302 1.83 0.59 -13.68
CA ARG A 302 0.48 0.45 -14.22
C ARG A 302 -0.51 0.03 -13.16
N ALA A 303 -0.27 -1.11 -12.53
CA ALA A 303 -1.22 -1.69 -11.59
C ALA A 303 -1.47 -0.81 -10.36
N ALA A 304 -0.46 -0.06 -9.92
CA ALA A 304 -0.52 0.75 -8.72
C ALA A 304 -0.91 2.22 -8.95
N LEU A 305 -0.47 2.85 -10.05
CA LEU A 305 -0.52 4.31 -10.21
C LEU A 305 -1.49 4.75 -11.31
N PHE A 306 -1.58 4.00 -12.42
CA PHE A 306 -2.27 4.47 -13.61
C PHE A 306 -3.79 4.63 -13.46
N PRO A 307 -4.52 3.83 -12.65
CA PRO A 307 -5.93 4.11 -12.35
C PRO A 307 -6.16 5.51 -11.79
N THR A 308 -5.23 6.01 -10.96
CA THR A 308 -5.33 7.36 -10.38
C THR A 308 -5.04 8.44 -11.44
N LEU A 309 -4.10 8.19 -12.36
CA LEU A 309 -3.83 9.12 -13.48
C LEU A 309 -5.01 9.16 -14.47
N ALA A 310 -5.56 8.00 -14.83
CA ALA A 310 -6.69 7.90 -15.75
C ALA A 310 -7.95 8.58 -15.21
N ALA A 311 -8.14 8.66 -13.89
CA ALA A 311 -9.23 9.38 -13.27
C ALA A 311 -9.18 10.92 -13.49
N ALA A 312 -8.05 11.44 -13.96
CA ALA A 312 -7.89 12.86 -14.30
C ALA A 312 -8.28 13.18 -15.76
N LEU A 313 -8.57 12.18 -16.59
CA LEU A 313 -9.03 12.39 -17.97
C LEU A 313 -10.42 13.02 -18.00
N ASP A 314 -10.75 13.70 -19.11
CA ASP A 314 -12.09 14.27 -19.34
C ASP A 314 -13.11 13.19 -19.71
N CYS A 315 -12.65 12.02 -20.18
CA CYS A 315 -13.50 10.86 -20.43
C CYS A 315 -13.68 10.02 -19.14
N GLY A 316 -14.71 9.18 -19.10
CA GLY A 316 -14.92 8.26 -17.98
C GLY A 316 -13.83 7.17 -17.93
N THR A 317 -13.58 6.60 -16.75
CA THR A 317 -12.59 5.52 -16.57
C THR A 317 -12.93 4.22 -17.31
N GLY A 318 -14.20 4.02 -17.68
CA GLY A 318 -14.63 2.90 -18.54
C GLY A 318 -14.63 3.22 -20.03
N ASP A 319 -14.19 4.41 -20.45
CA ASP A 319 -14.08 4.79 -21.85
C ASP A 319 -12.89 4.09 -22.51
N PRO A 320 -13.00 3.57 -23.75
CA PRO A 320 -11.86 2.98 -24.47
C PRO A 320 -10.63 3.89 -24.55
N ARG A 321 -10.82 5.22 -24.53
CA ARG A 321 -9.71 6.19 -24.46
C ARG A 321 -8.89 6.05 -23.18
N ALA A 322 -9.53 5.78 -22.04
CA ALA A 322 -8.83 5.59 -20.77
C ALA A 322 -7.98 4.30 -20.80
N THR A 323 -8.51 3.22 -21.38
CA THR A 323 -7.73 1.99 -21.60
C THR A 323 -6.53 2.24 -22.52
N ALA A 324 -6.74 2.91 -23.66
CA ALA A 324 -5.66 3.24 -24.58
C ALA A 324 -4.58 4.13 -23.94
N PHE A 325 -4.99 5.09 -23.09
CA PHE A 325 -4.07 5.92 -22.30
C PHE A 325 -3.17 5.06 -21.40
N ILE A 326 -3.76 4.12 -20.65
CA ILE A 326 -3.05 3.22 -19.73
C ILE A 326 -2.06 2.33 -20.49
N GLU A 327 -2.51 1.68 -21.57
CA GLU A 327 -1.70 0.77 -22.38
C GLU A 327 -0.51 1.50 -23.03
N GLN A 328 -0.75 2.66 -23.63
CA GLN A 328 0.31 3.45 -24.25
C GLN A 328 1.30 3.99 -23.23
N LEU A 329 0.83 4.39 -22.04
CA LEU A 329 1.70 4.87 -20.97
C LEU A 329 2.59 3.75 -20.44
N GLU A 330 2.06 2.53 -20.29
CA GLU A 330 2.83 1.36 -19.87
C GLU A 330 3.94 1.04 -20.87
N ALA A 331 3.61 0.93 -22.16
CA ALA A 331 4.58 0.67 -23.21
C ALA A 331 5.69 1.75 -23.23
N SER A 332 5.30 3.03 -23.14
CA SER A 332 6.25 4.13 -23.18
C SER A 332 7.19 4.14 -21.96
N VAL A 333 6.69 3.80 -20.77
CA VAL A 333 7.53 3.66 -19.56
C VAL A 333 8.44 2.44 -19.68
N ALA A 334 7.93 1.31 -20.19
CA ALA A 334 8.70 0.09 -20.39
C ALA A 334 9.89 0.34 -21.33
N ASP A 335 9.65 0.92 -22.51
CA ASP A 335 10.67 1.21 -23.52
C ASP A 335 11.76 2.14 -22.95
N ARG A 336 11.35 3.17 -22.21
CA ARG A 336 12.28 4.13 -21.59
C ARG A 336 13.19 3.43 -20.57
N LEU A 337 12.63 2.60 -19.70
CA LEU A 337 13.40 1.88 -18.69
C LEU A 337 14.26 0.76 -19.28
N ALA A 338 13.80 0.11 -20.36
CA ALA A 338 14.58 -0.88 -21.10
C ALA A 338 15.77 -0.25 -21.85
N SER A 339 15.62 0.99 -22.34
CA SER A 339 16.70 1.68 -23.08
C SER A 339 17.90 2.03 -22.22
N GLN A 340 17.70 2.21 -20.91
CA GLN A 340 18.75 2.52 -19.95
C GLN A 340 18.40 1.93 -18.57
N PRO A 341 18.60 0.61 -18.36
CA PRO A 341 18.31 -0.02 -17.09
C PRO A 341 19.21 0.53 -15.97
N GLU A 342 18.60 0.92 -14.86
CA GLU A 342 19.29 1.47 -13.69
C GLU A 342 18.70 0.91 -12.38
N PRO A 343 19.51 0.68 -11.34
CA PRO A 343 19.00 0.25 -10.04
C PRO A 343 18.16 1.36 -9.40
N MET A 344 17.06 0.99 -8.73
CA MET A 344 16.20 1.92 -8.02
C MET A 344 16.29 1.74 -6.51
N ARG A 345 16.31 2.85 -5.77
CA ARG A 345 16.05 2.81 -4.32
C ARG A 345 14.56 2.60 -4.07
N ILE A 346 14.25 1.68 -3.16
CA ILE A 346 12.89 1.34 -2.73
C ILE A 346 12.79 1.51 -1.20
N PRO A 347 12.68 2.76 -0.69
CA PRO A 347 12.73 2.99 0.75
C PRO A 347 11.39 2.65 1.40
N LEU A 348 11.46 1.83 2.45
CA LEU A 348 10.33 1.32 3.22
C LEU A 348 10.54 1.53 4.71
N ALA A 349 9.45 1.58 5.46
CA ALA A 349 9.44 1.51 6.91
C ALA A 349 8.53 0.38 7.39
N SER A 350 9.05 -0.47 8.28
CA SER A 350 8.27 -1.46 9.01
C SER A 350 8.11 -1.05 10.48
N LEU A 351 6.88 -1.11 10.99
CA LEU A 351 6.55 -0.76 12.37
C LEU A 351 5.83 -1.90 13.06
N VAL A 352 6.13 -2.11 14.35
CA VAL A 352 5.29 -2.87 15.27
C VAL A 352 4.69 -1.90 16.27
N LEU A 353 3.37 -1.74 16.24
CA LEU A 353 2.61 -0.93 17.16
C LEU A 353 1.96 -1.81 18.23
N ALA A 354 2.04 -1.38 19.48
CA ALA A 354 1.46 -2.07 20.62
C ALA A 354 0.40 -1.22 21.30
N LYS A 355 -0.78 -1.81 21.53
CA LYS A 355 -1.79 -1.21 22.41
C LYS A 355 -1.46 -1.52 23.86
N ARG A 356 -1.62 -0.52 24.73
CA ARG A 356 -1.49 -0.68 26.19
C ARG A 356 -2.36 -1.87 26.66
N ALA A 357 -1.76 -2.73 27.49
CA ALA A 357 -2.43 -3.87 28.13
C ALA A 357 -3.52 -3.43 29.11
#